data_AF-A0A6M8W1Q7-F1
#
_entry.id   AF-A0A6M8W1Q7-F1
#
_cell.length_a   1.000
_cell.length_b   1.000
_cell.length_c   1.000
_cell.angle_alpha   90.00
_cell.angle_beta   90.00
_cell.angle_gamma   90.00
#
_symmetry.space_group_name_H-M   'P 1'
#
loop_
_entity.id
_entity.type
_entity.pdbx_description
1 polymer ?
#
loop_
_entity_poly.entity_id
_entity_poly.type
_entity_poly.pdbx_seq_one_letter_code
_entity_poly.pdbx_strand_id
1 'polypeptide(L)'
;MTTPETPDTPSPVPTPPTEPTTPAGEGAERSPAATPTTDAANAPDSSKQAESPGTSADGAAPARPGQQGMFEPHPPRRTRPGMTMHPRKVKSGVRVKWAGASEPESSIARRLLLLASSMAAAEDFAEGMDYARRGQIVSVEIGGVLASASVQGRADRPYATSLQFSPIPPEVWESASKRMAGEAIYTAGLLAGEISDRVDGLFAGVGRPLVPTAEDVKVSCTCGHSAGWCKHACTLMAMVADRVQERAFLLCELRGSTGEALLNQIREQGDAEEPSAIPTPVYEAHVPEAPSARGLPLAECLDRFWQAGPGLDAIPTPIEPPAASHPLLRRLGPSPFKEWRFPLLGLLATCYDVIGESTLDRDEPEDEADPESGEA
;
A
#
# COMPACT_ATOMS: atom_id res chain seq x y z
N MET A 1 20.14 -24.28 -69.65
CA MET A 1 20.24 -25.49 -68.81
C MET A 1 21.15 -25.14 -67.64
N THR A 2 20.55 -24.65 -66.57
CA THR A 2 21.12 -24.58 -65.22
C THR A 2 19.96 -24.23 -64.29
N THR A 3 19.65 -25.17 -63.42
CA THR A 3 18.56 -25.18 -62.44
C THR A 3 18.80 -24.14 -61.33
N PRO A 4 17.75 -23.52 -60.79
CA PRO A 4 17.86 -22.72 -59.57
C PRO A 4 17.92 -23.61 -58.32
N GLU A 5 18.87 -23.33 -57.44
CA GLU A 5 19.03 -23.95 -56.12
C GLU A 5 17.92 -23.52 -55.14
N THR A 6 17.46 -24.50 -54.38
CA THR A 6 16.40 -24.47 -53.37
C THR A 6 16.86 -23.74 -52.09
N PRO A 7 16.00 -22.96 -51.41
CA PRO A 7 16.35 -22.38 -50.12
C PRO A 7 16.32 -23.40 -48.98
N ASP A 8 17.31 -23.29 -48.10
CA ASP A 8 17.54 -24.10 -46.90
C ASP A 8 16.37 -24.00 -45.90
N THR A 9 15.90 -25.15 -45.42
CA THR A 9 14.83 -25.26 -44.41
C THR A 9 15.46 -25.34 -43.02
N PRO A 10 15.08 -24.49 -42.04
CA PRO A 10 15.64 -24.59 -40.70
C PRO A 10 15.10 -25.82 -39.94
N SER A 11 16.02 -26.58 -39.34
CA SER A 11 15.74 -27.72 -38.46
C SER A 11 14.88 -27.34 -37.25
N PRO A 12 13.97 -28.22 -36.79
CA PRO A 12 13.09 -27.94 -35.66
C PRO A 12 13.82 -27.99 -34.31
N VAL A 13 13.47 -27.04 -33.45
CA VAL A 13 13.90 -26.92 -32.05
C VAL A 13 13.29 -28.06 -31.21
N PRO A 14 14.06 -28.77 -30.37
CA PRO A 14 13.53 -29.83 -29.51
C PRO A 14 12.70 -29.26 -28.34
N THR A 15 11.47 -29.72 -28.21
CA THR A 15 10.56 -29.51 -27.06
C THR A 15 11.06 -30.22 -25.80
N PRO A 16 10.87 -29.63 -24.59
CA PRO A 16 11.24 -30.27 -23.33
C PRO A 16 10.26 -31.41 -22.96
N PRO A 17 10.71 -32.44 -22.22
CA PRO A 17 9.91 -33.61 -21.87
C PRO A 17 8.87 -33.31 -20.79
N THR A 18 7.67 -33.83 -21.03
CA THR A 18 6.49 -33.84 -20.16
C THR A 18 6.73 -34.72 -18.92
N GLU A 19 6.43 -34.20 -17.73
CA GLU A 19 6.47 -34.95 -16.47
C GLU A 19 5.39 -36.05 -16.42
N PRO A 20 5.68 -37.23 -15.88
CA PRO A 20 4.71 -38.31 -15.75
C PRO A 20 3.78 -38.12 -14.52
N THR A 21 2.49 -38.00 -14.83
CA THR A 21 1.34 -38.20 -13.95
C THR A 21 1.44 -39.52 -13.17
N THR A 22 1.36 -39.46 -11.84
CA THR A 22 1.21 -40.66 -10.97
C THR A 22 -0.28 -40.81 -10.60
N PRO A 23 -0.85 -42.03 -10.65
CA PRO A 23 -2.28 -42.25 -10.46
C PRO A 23 -2.70 -42.34 -8.99
N ALA A 24 -3.97 -42.03 -8.77
CA ALA A 24 -4.72 -42.27 -7.55
C ALA A 24 -4.80 -43.78 -7.22
N GLY A 25 -4.71 -44.10 -5.93
CA GLY A 25 -4.99 -45.42 -5.37
C GLY A 25 -5.80 -45.29 -4.08
N GLU A 26 -7.03 -45.77 -4.13
CA GLU A 26 -7.97 -46.01 -3.03
C GLU A 26 -7.54 -47.18 -2.11
N GLY A 27 -8.08 -47.20 -0.89
CA GLY A 27 -8.12 -48.37 0.01
C GLY A 27 -7.55 -48.07 1.39
N ALA A 28 -8.32 -47.60 2.37
CA ALA A 28 -9.14 -48.41 3.28
C ALA A 28 -8.32 -49.45 4.08
N GLU A 29 -8.12 -49.22 5.38
CA GLU A 29 -8.68 -50.02 6.48
C GLU A 29 -7.94 -49.85 7.83
N ARG A 30 -8.78 -49.61 8.86
CA ARG A 30 -8.75 -50.17 10.23
C ARG A 30 -7.47 -50.10 11.09
N SER A 31 -7.65 -49.38 12.21
CA SER A 31 -6.98 -49.60 13.50
C SER A 31 -7.04 -51.05 13.99
N PRO A 32 -6.14 -51.42 14.90
CA PRO A 32 -6.62 -51.77 16.24
C PRO A 32 -5.80 -51.22 17.42
N ALA A 33 -6.56 -50.90 18.47
CA ALA A 33 -6.32 -50.95 19.92
C ALA A 33 -4.91 -51.19 20.50
N ALA A 34 -4.56 -50.38 21.51
CA ALA A 34 -4.10 -50.86 22.81
C ALA A 34 -4.24 -49.77 23.90
N THR A 35 -5.09 -50.04 24.89
CA THR A 35 -5.11 -49.45 26.25
C THR A 35 -3.98 -50.04 27.12
N PRO A 36 -3.62 -49.40 28.26
CA PRO A 36 -4.22 -49.79 29.55
C PRO A 36 -4.68 -48.56 30.40
N THR A 37 -5.88 -48.54 31.03
CA THR A 37 -6.20 -48.97 32.43
C THR A 37 -5.23 -48.42 33.49
N THR A 38 -5.59 -47.84 34.65
CA THR A 38 -6.83 -47.41 35.35
C THR A 38 -6.37 -46.78 36.67
N ASP A 39 -7.10 -45.78 37.20
CA ASP A 39 -7.49 -45.60 38.62
C ASP A 39 -8.12 -44.20 38.76
N ALA A 40 -9.44 -44.02 38.73
CA ALA A 40 -10.49 -44.37 39.70
C ALA A 40 -10.67 -43.35 40.85
N ALA A 41 -11.93 -42.97 41.03
CA ALA A 41 -12.59 -42.36 42.20
C ALA A 41 -12.41 -40.83 42.44
N ASN A 42 -13.41 -40.03 42.03
CA ASN A 42 -14.58 -39.71 42.86
C ASN A 42 -15.30 -38.46 42.32
N ALA A 43 -16.55 -38.65 41.88
CA ALA A 43 -17.61 -37.65 42.01
C ALA A 43 -18.53 -38.12 43.16
N PRO A 44 -19.24 -37.21 43.83
CA PRO A 44 -20.67 -37.23 43.54
C PRO A 44 -21.34 -35.86 43.38
N ASP A 45 -22.45 -36.02 42.69
CA ASP A 45 -23.61 -35.19 42.37
C ASP A 45 -24.37 -34.60 43.58
N SER A 46 -25.33 -33.74 43.25
CA SER A 46 -26.56 -33.40 43.96
C SER A 46 -26.62 -32.07 44.73
N SER A 47 -27.29 -31.12 44.08
CA SER A 47 -28.43 -30.34 44.57
C SER A 47 -28.93 -30.61 46.00
N LYS A 48 -29.01 -29.55 46.82
CA LYS A 48 -30.06 -29.21 47.82
C LYS A 48 -29.68 -27.88 48.48
N GLN A 49 -30.45 -26.81 48.29
CA GLN A 49 -31.45 -26.32 49.25
C GLN A 49 -31.01 -26.45 50.72
N ALA A 50 -30.72 -25.31 51.34
CA ALA A 50 -30.72 -25.14 52.78
C ALA A 50 -31.33 -23.75 53.10
N GLU A 51 -32.54 -23.81 53.64
CA GLU A 51 -33.22 -22.76 54.40
C GLU A 51 -32.42 -22.38 55.65
N SER A 52 -32.63 -21.16 56.16
CA SER A 52 -32.64 -20.77 57.59
C SER A 52 -32.99 -19.27 57.70
N PRO A 53 -33.48 -18.77 58.84
CA PRO A 53 -34.75 -19.09 59.47
C PRO A 53 -35.60 -17.81 59.72
N GLY A 54 -36.90 -18.01 59.96
CA GLY A 54 -37.80 -16.94 60.40
C GLY A 54 -37.42 -16.40 61.78
N THR A 55 -37.52 -15.07 61.92
CA THR A 55 -37.69 -14.40 63.21
C THR A 55 -38.76 -13.33 63.04
N SER A 56 -39.91 -13.60 63.66
CA SER A 56 -40.96 -12.63 63.92
C SER A 56 -40.50 -11.70 65.05
N ALA A 57 -40.68 -10.39 64.88
CA ALA A 57 -40.87 -9.48 65.99
C ALA A 57 -41.69 -8.28 65.53
N ASP A 58 -42.85 -8.14 66.16
CA ASP A 58 -43.79 -7.03 66.07
C ASP A 58 -43.14 -5.66 66.26
N GLY A 59 -43.59 -4.70 65.46
CA GLY A 59 -43.16 -3.31 65.54
C GLY A 59 -44.05 -2.41 64.68
N ALA A 60 -45.32 -2.28 65.08
CA ALA A 60 -46.26 -1.34 64.50
C ALA A 60 -45.78 0.11 64.67
N ALA A 61 -45.44 0.76 63.57
CA ALA A 61 -45.23 2.20 63.50
C ALA A 61 -46.49 2.89 62.91
N PRO A 62 -46.94 4.03 63.46
CA PRO A 62 -48.22 4.62 63.11
C PRO A 62 -48.25 5.18 61.69
N ALA A 63 -49.37 4.96 61.01
CA ALA A 63 -49.69 5.47 59.70
C ALA A 63 -49.58 7.01 59.65
N ARG A 64 -48.72 7.53 58.76
CA ARG A 64 -48.73 8.94 58.37
C ARG A 64 -49.99 9.22 57.56
N PRO A 65 -50.79 10.23 57.90
CA PRO A 65 -51.97 10.57 57.13
C PRO A 65 -51.60 11.30 55.83
N GLY A 66 -52.10 10.76 54.72
CA GLY A 66 -52.55 11.52 53.55
C GLY A 66 -51.55 12.45 52.89
N GLN A 67 -50.58 11.90 52.15
CA GLN A 67 -50.03 12.61 50.99
C GLN A 67 -50.64 11.96 49.75
N GLN A 68 -51.66 12.60 49.20
CA GLN A 68 -52.16 12.31 47.86
C GLN A 68 -50.99 12.57 46.90
N GLY A 69 -50.21 11.53 46.61
CA GLY A 69 -49.24 11.57 45.54
C GLY A 69 -50.02 11.83 44.26
N MET A 70 -49.84 13.02 43.69
CA MET A 70 -50.27 13.27 42.32
C MET A 70 -49.61 12.18 41.48
N PHE A 71 -50.42 11.27 40.94
CA PHE A 71 -49.99 10.33 39.94
C PHE A 71 -49.69 11.16 38.69
N GLU A 72 -48.46 11.64 38.56
CA GLU A 72 -48.02 12.27 37.33
C GLU A 72 -48.19 11.22 36.22
N PRO A 73 -49.05 11.48 35.22
CA PRO A 73 -49.22 10.54 34.12
C PRO A 73 -47.85 10.38 33.45
N HIS A 74 -47.35 9.14 33.39
CA HIS A 74 -46.18 8.84 32.58
C HIS A 74 -46.41 9.44 31.19
N PRO A 75 -45.45 10.21 30.63
CA PRO A 75 -45.61 10.76 29.31
C PRO A 75 -45.92 9.62 28.34
N PRO A 76 -46.86 9.80 27.39
CA PRO A 76 -47.22 8.73 26.47
C PRO A 76 -45.94 8.22 25.82
N ARG A 77 -45.74 6.89 25.88
CA ARG A 77 -44.58 6.22 25.29
C ARG A 77 -44.55 6.62 23.82
N ARG A 78 -43.65 7.53 23.43
CA ARG A 78 -43.52 7.99 22.04
C ARG A 78 -43.38 6.73 21.18
N THR A 79 -44.40 6.45 20.37
CA THR A 79 -44.35 5.37 19.40
C THR A 79 -43.20 5.69 18.45
N ARG A 80 -42.22 4.79 18.37
CA ARG A 80 -41.11 4.98 17.44
C ARG A 80 -41.71 5.06 16.03
N PRO A 81 -41.36 6.07 15.22
CA PRO A 81 -41.85 6.16 13.86
C PRO A 81 -41.54 4.87 13.11
N GLY A 82 -42.53 4.33 12.41
CA GLY A 82 -42.34 3.13 11.59
C GLY A 82 -41.29 3.31 10.50
N MET A 83 -40.87 2.19 9.92
CA MET A 83 -39.92 2.14 8.82
C MET A 83 -40.53 2.80 7.58
N THR A 84 -39.79 3.69 6.92
CA THR A 84 -40.29 4.42 5.75
C THR A 84 -40.08 3.64 4.45
N MET A 85 -40.87 3.94 3.41
CA MET A 85 -40.68 3.33 2.08
C MET A 85 -39.32 3.71 1.44
N HIS A 86 -38.86 4.94 1.68
CA HIS A 86 -37.59 5.46 1.19
C HIS A 86 -36.65 5.78 2.36
N PRO A 87 -35.32 5.78 2.15
CA PRO A 87 -34.38 6.23 3.17
C PRO A 87 -34.69 7.67 3.61
N ARG A 88 -34.56 7.94 4.90
CA ARG A 88 -34.79 9.27 5.46
C ARG A 88 -33.67 10.19 5.01
N LYS A 89 -33.99 11.42 4.59
CA LYS A 89 -32.98 12.38 4.13
C LYS A 89 -32.13 12.89 5.29
N VAL A 90 -30.81 12.94 5.10
CA VAL A 90 -29.87 13.62 6.02
C VAL A 90 -29.62 15.04 5.51
N LYS A 91 -29.80 16.06 6.36
CA LYS A 91 -29.65 17.47 5.96
C LYS A 91 -28.21 17.86 5.59
N SER A 92 -27.23 17.26 6.25
CA SER A 92 -25.80 17.57 6.11
C SER A 92 -24.95 16.30 6.02
N GLY A 93 -25.46 15.30 5.29
CA GLY A 93 -24.76 14.02 5.21
C GLY A 93 -23.55 14.05 4.29
N VAL A 94 -22.55 13.26 4.64
CA VAL A 94 -21.28 13.13 3.92
C VAL A 94 -21.50 12.34 2.64
N ARG A 95 -21.01 12.87 1.52
CA ARG A 95 -21.11 12.28 0.17
C ARG A 95 -19.72 11.94 -0.33
N VAL A 96 -19.64 10.90 -1.16
CA VAL A 96 -18.41 10.63 -1.93
C VAL A 96 -18.19 11.75 -2.95
N LYS A 97 -16.95 12.22 -3.12
CA LYS A 97 -16.62 13.36 -4.00
C LYS A 97 -16.67 12.98 -5.47
N TRP A 98 -16.32 11.74 -5.79
CA TRP A 98 -16.42 11.23 -7.17
C TRP A 98 -17.87 11.01 -7.63
N ALA A 99 -18.90 11.37 -6.88
CA ALA A 99 -20.30 11.23 -7.28
C ALA A 99 -20.70 11.97 -8.59
N GLY A 100 -19.89 12.92 -9.06
CA GLY A 100 -20.04 13.53 -10.39
C GLY A 100 -19.51 12.65 -11.54
N ALA A 101 -18.59 11.75 -11.24
CA ALA A 101 -18.11 10.69 -12.13
C ALA A 101 -18.83 9.37 -11.82
N SER A 102 -18.89 8.43 -12.77
CA SER A 102 -19.52 7.12 -12.53
C SER A 102 -18.71 6.25 -11.56
N GLU A 103 -17.39 6.45 -11.51
CA GLU A 103 -16.41 5.63 -10.80
C GLU A 103 -15.20 6.46 -10.32
N PRO A 104 -14.44 5.97 -9.31
CA PRO A 104 -13.18 6.58 -8.91
C PRO A 104 -12.08 6.46 -9.98
N GLU A 105 -11.17 7.43 -10.01
CA GLU A 105 -10.03 7.51 -10.93
C GLU A 105 -8.90 6.56 -10.51
N SER A 106 -8.69 6.41 -9.20
CA SER A 106 -7.68 5.50 -8.64
C SER A 106 -8.06 4.04 -8.88
N SER A 107 -7.12 3.25 -9.43
CA SER A 107 -7.31 1.80 -9.61
C SER A 107 -7.47 1.07 -8.27
N ILE A 108 -6.74 1.50 -7.24
CA ILE A 108 -6.86 1.00 -5.87
C ILE A 108 -8.27 1.25 -5.33
N ALA A 109 -8.81 2.45 -5.49
CA ALA A 109 -10.17 2.78 -5.09
C ALA A 109 -11.21 1.94 -5.86
N ARG A 110 -11.03 1.73 -7.17
CA ARG A 110 -11.88 0.82 -7.96
C ARG A 110 -11.83 -0.61 -7.43
N ARG A 111 -10.67 -1.12 -7.05
CA ARG A 111 -10.52 -2.48 -6.50
C ARG A 111 -11.20 -2.65 -5.14
N LEU A 112 -11.21 -1.62 -4.29
CA LEU A 112 -12.00 -1.62 -3.06
C LEU A 112 -13.51 -1.70 -3.33
N LEU A 113 -14.01 -1.00 -4.36
CA LEU A 113 -15.41 -1.11 -4.78
C LEU A 113 -15.71 -2.49 -5.38
N LEU A 114 -14.79 -3.04 -6.18
CA LEU A 114 -14.92 -4.38 -6.74
C LEU A 114 -15.04 -5.43 -5.64
N LEU A 115 -14.23 -5.33 -4.57
CA LEU A 115 -14.34 -6.17 -3.38
C LEU A 115 -15.75 -6.12 -2.77
N ALA A 116 -16.31 -4.92 -2.58
CA ALA A 116 -17.67 -4.80 -2.06
C ALA A 116 -18.71 -5.41 -3.02
N SER A 117 -18.55 -5.20 -4.32
CA SER A 117 -19.46 -5.71 -5.34
C SER A 117 -19.44 -7.23 -5.46
N SER A 118 -18.28 -7.87 -5.21
CA SER A 118 -18.15 -9.33 -5.27
C SER A 118 -18.73 -10.02 -4.03
N MET A 119 -18.85 -9.29 -2.92
CA MET A 119 -19.30 -9.82 -1.63
C MET A 119 -20.77 -9.55 -1.34
N ALA A 120 -21.33 -8.46 -1.86
CA ALA A 120 -22.72 -8.08 -1.66
C ALA A 120 -23.62 -8.62 -2.78
N ALA A 121 -24.91 -8.78 -2.49
CA ALA A 121 -25.91 -8.94 -3.55
C ALA A 121 -25.93 -7.68 -4.44
N ALA A 122 -26.22 -7.85 -5.73
CA ALA A 122 -26.15 -6.75 -6.70
C ALA A 122 -27.06 -5.57 -6.32
N GLU A 123 -28.26 -5.85 -5.78
CA GLU A 123 -29.22 -4.85 -5.34
C GLU A 123 -28.73 -4.10 -4.09
N ASP A 124 -28.11 -4.80 -3.15
CA ASP A 124 -27.54 -4.21 -1.93
C ASP A 124 -26.34 -3.31 -2.25
N PHE A 125 -25.48 -3.74 -3.17
CA PHE A 125 -24.37 -2.94 -3.66
C PHE A 125 -24.88 -1.67 -4.36
N ALA A 126 -25.84 -1.81 -5.28
CA ALA A 126 -26.42 -0.68 -6.00
C ALA A 126 -27.10 0.32 -5.06
N GLU A 127 -27.90 -0.15 -4.09
CA GLU A 127 -28.53 0.72 -3.08
C GLU A 127 -27.47 1.40 -2.19
N GLY A 128 -26.40 0.70 -1.85
CA GLY A 128 -25.27 1.27 -1.09
C GLY A 128 -24.55 2.38 -1.85
N MET A 129 -24.35 2.21 -3.16
CA MET A 129 -23.76 3.26 -3.99
C MET A 129 -24.67 4.49 -4.09
N ASP A 130 -25.97 4.28 -4.18
CA ASP A 130 -26.96 5.34 -4.14
C ASP A 130 -26.93 6.10 -2.80
N TYR A 131 -26.74 5.40 -1.68
CA TYR A 131 -26.65 6.01 -0.35
C TYR A 131 -25.39 6.87 -0.21
N ALA A 132 -24.26 6.37 -0.71
CA ALA A 132 -23.00 7.09 -0.73
C ALA A 132 -23.08 8.39 -1.55
N ARG A 133 -23.71 8.34 -2.73
CA ARG A 133 -23.91 9.51 -3.61
C ARG A 133 -24.91 10.51 -3.05
N ARG A 134 -26.00 10.04 -2.44
CA ARG A 134 -27.06 10.90 -1.88
C ARG A 134 -26.71 11.53 -0.53
N GLY A 135 -25.63 11.08 0.11
CA GLY A 135 -25.17 11.64 1.37
C GLY A 135 -25.93 11.09 2.56
N GLN A 136 -26.09 9.77 2.61
CA GLN A 136 -26.78 9.11 3.72
C GLN A 136 -25.88 8.86 4.94
N ILE A 137 -24.60 9.23 4.87
CA ILE A 137 -23.66 9.08 5.98
C ILE A 137 -23.81 10.29 6.91
N VAL A 138 -24.23 10.05 8.15
CA VAL A 138 -24.40 11.09 9.18
C VAL A 138 -23.04 11.47 9.78
N SER A 139 -22.22 10.48 10.09
CA SER A 139 -20.85 10.65 10.58
C SER A 139 -19.98 9.51 10.07
N VAL A 140 -18.69 9.77 9.89
CA VAL A 140 -17.70 8.79 9.45
C VAL A 140 -16.36 9.07 10.10
N GLU A 141 -15.74 8.02 10.60
CA GLU A 141 -14.39 8.02 11.18
C GLU A 141 -13.61 6.87 10.54
N ILE A 142 -12.46 7.19 9.96
CA ILE A 142 -11.58 6.21 9.31
C ILE A 142 -10.19 6.47 9.83
N GLY A 143 -9.58 5.47 10.46
CA GLY A 143 -8.24 5.58 11.02
C GLY A 143 -7.77 4.28 11.66
N GLY A 144 -6.45 4.09 11.67
CA GLY A 144 -5.87 2.78 12.00
C GLY A 144 -6.53 1.70 11.17
N VAL A 145 -6.89 0.57 11.78
CA VAL A 145 -7.45 -0.61 11.10
C VAL A 145 -8.99 -0.62 11.04
N LEU A 146 -9.64 0.50 11.32
CA LEU A 146 -11.10 0.58 11.46
C LEU A 146 -11.68 1.75 10.65
N ALA A 147 -12.68 1.45 9.84
CA ALA A 147 -13.62 2.44 9.32
C ALA A 147 -14.96 2.25 10.03
N SER A 148 -15.53 3.34 10.57
CA SER A 148 -16.84 3.32 11.23
C SER A 148 -17.70 4.47 10.73
N ALA A 149 -19.00 4.23 10.61
CA ALA A 149 -19.94 5.23 10.17
C ALA A 149 -21.34 5.03 10.75
N SER A 150 -22.07 6.13 10.80
CA SER A 150 -23.50 6.15 11.08
C SER A 150 -24.26 6.40 9.77
N VAL A 151 -24.94 5.39 9.24
CA VAL A 151 -25.59 5.46 7.92
C VAL A 151 -27.11 5.51 8.10
N GLN A 152 -27.72 6.58 7.62
CA GLN A 152 -29.17 6.76 7.65
C GLN A 152 -29.84 5.90 6.59
N GLY A 153 -30.70 4.99 7.04
CA GLY A 153 -31.57 4.20 6.17
C GLY A 153 -33.04 4.56 6.35
N ARG A 154 -33.90 3.53 6.32
CA ARG A 154 -35.36 3.66 6.47
C ARG A 154 -35.82 3.76 7.93
N ALA A 155 -35.01 3.25 8.87
CA ALA A 155 -35.29 3.33 10.30
C ALA A 155 -35.19 4.77 10.82
N ASP A 156 -35.82 5.03 11.97
CA ASP A 156 -35.75 6.32 12.67
C ASP A 156 -34.32 6.65 13.14
N ARG A 157 -33.58 5.63 13.59
CA ARG A 157 -32.18 5.72 13.99
C ARG A 157 -31.25 5.29 12.85
N PRO A 158 -30.15 6.01 12.61
CA PRO A 158 -29.08 5.55 11.73
C PRO A 158 -28.49 4.21 12.17
N TYR A 159 -28.01 3.44 11.21
CA TYR A 159 -27.31 2.19 11.48
C TYR A 159 -25.84 2.46 11.77
N ALA A 160 -25.35 1.96 12.91
CA ALA A 160 -23.92 1.85 13.14
C ALA A 160 -23.37 0.74 12.23
N THR A 161 -22.35 1.09 11.46
CA THR A 161 -21.68 0.22 10.50
C THR A 161 -20.17 0.37 10.65
N SER A 162 -19.43 -0.74 10.61
CA SER A 162 -17.97 -0.73 10.65
C SER A 162 -17.37 -1.76 9.72
N LEU A 163 -16.20 -1.42 9.16
CA LEU A 163 -15.30 -2.29 8.42
C LEU A 163 -13.99 -2.36 9.20
N GLN A 164 -13.66 -3.53 9.73
CA GLN A 164 -12.39 -3.78 10.38
C GLN A 164 -11.47 -4.49 9.39
N PHE A 165 -10.30 -3.91 9.16
CA PHE A 165 -9.31 -4.40 8.22
C PHE A 165 -8.26 -5.22 8.95
N SER A 166 -7.86 -6.35 8.36
CA SER A 166 -6.83 -7.21 8.92
C SER A 166 -5.44 -6.59 8.67
N PRO A 167 -4.65 -6.35 9.73
CA PRO A 167 -3.29 -5.81 9.60
C PRO A 167 -2.41 -6.75 8.78
N ILE A 168 -1.51 -6.16 8.00
CA ILE A 168 -0.42 -6.91 7.33
C ILE A 168 0.68 -7.14 8.38
N PRO A 169 1.22 -8.37 8.49
CA PRO A 169 2.29 -8.68 9.43
C PRO A 169 3.57 -7.86 9.16
N PRO A 170 4.36 -7.51 10.19
CA PRO A 170 5.55 -6.68 10.04
C PRO A 170 6.60 -7.30 9.09
N GLU A 171 6.72 -8.62 9.05
CA GLU A 171 7.63 -9.35 8.15
C GLU A 171 7.30 -9.14 6.66
N VAL A 172 6.01 -8.96 6.35
CA VAL A 172 5.55 -8.68 4.98
C VAL A 172 5.87 -7.23 4.61
N TRP A 173 5.71 -6.30 5.55
CA TRP A 173 6.12 -4.89 5.36
C TRP A 173 7.61 -4.78 5.10
N GLU A 174 8.44 -5.42 5.93
CA GLU A 174 9.90 -5.43 5.77
C GLU A 174 10.31 -6.02 4.42
N SER A 175 9.75 -7.17 4.05
CA SER A 175 10.03 -7.84 2.76
C SER A 175 9.61 -6.99 1.56
N ALA A 176 8.45 -6.33 1.62
CA ALA A 176 7.98 -5.44 0.56
C ALA A 176 8.86 -4.18 0.46
N SER A 177 9.19 -3.55 1.60
CA SER A 177 10.07 -2.38 1.67
C SER A 177 11.45 -2.66 1.10
N LYS A 178 12.03 -3.82 1.41
CA LYS A 178 13.31 -4.27 0.84
C LYS A 178 13.25 -4.38 -0.70
N ARG A 179 12.19 -4.98 -1.25
CA ARG A 179 12.02 -5.07 -2.71
C ARG A 179 11.80 -3.71 -3.36
N MET A 180 11.09 -2.81 -2.69
CA MET A 180 10.87 -1.44 -3.18
C MET A 180 12.17 -0.62 -3.20
N ALA A 181 13.06 -0.82 -2.22
CA ALA A 181 14.36 -0.14 -2.17
C ALA A 181 15.23 -0.43 -3.40
N GLY A 182 15.08 -1.60 -4.01
CA GLY A 182 15.83 -1.99 -5.22
C GLY A 182 15.43 -1.27 -6.51
N GLU A 183 14.29 -0.57 -6.57
CA GLU A 183 13.86 0.16 -7.77
C GLU A 183 13.30 1.55 -7.43
N ALA A 184 13.98 2.60 -7.88
CA ALA A 184 13.63 4.00 -7.61
C ALA A 184 12.20 4.40 -8.03
N ILE A 185 11.56 3.67 -8.95
CA ILE A 185 10.20 3.93 -9.41
C ILE A 185 9.16 3.82 -8.28
N TYR A 186 9.36 2.92 -7.31
CA TYR A 186 8.45 2.76 -6.18
C TYR A 186 8.57 3.94 -5.21
N THR A 187 9.80 4.29 -4.82
CA THR A 187 10.06 5.42 -3.92
C THR A 187 9.55 6.73 -4.50
N ALA A 188 9.77 6.99 -5.79
CA ALA A 188 9.27 8.19 -6.46
C ALA A 188 7.73 8.28 -6.41
N GLY A 189 7.01 7.19 -6.69
CA GLY A 189 5.55 7.16 -6.61
C GLY A 189 5.02 7.38 -5.18
N LEU A 190 5.65 6.74 -4.19
CA LEU A 190 5.27 6.90 -2.79
C LEU A 190 5.56 8.33 -2.29
N LEU A 191 6.67 8.95 -2.70
CA LEU A 191 6.97 10.36 -2.40
C LEU A 191 5.96 11.33 -3.04
N ALA A 192 5.42 10.97 -4.20
CA ALA A 192 4.31 11.71 -4.82
C ALA A 192 2.95 11.49 -4.11
N GLY A 193 2.91 10.63 -3.09
CA GLY A 193 1.68 10.31 -2.36
C GLY A 193 0.78 9.32 -3.09
N GLU A 194 1.32 8.54 -4.01
CA GLU A 194 0.59 7.57 -4.82
C GLU A 194 0.89 6.13 -4.42
N ILE A 195 -0.14 5.29 -4.41
CA ILE A 195 0.00 3.83 -4.31
C ILE A 195 -0.47 3.25 -5.64
N SER A 196 0.49 2.78 -6.44
CA SER A 196 0.21 2.17 -7.74
C SER A 196 -0.12 0.69 -7.61
N ASP A 197 -0.70 0.10 -8.65
CA ASP A 197 -0.91 -1.35 -8.72
C ASP A 197 0.40 -2.15 -8.65
N ARG A 198 1.54 -1.55 -9.04
CA ARG A 198 2.84 -2.21 -8.89
C ARG A 198 3.25 -2.32 -7.41
N VAL A 199 2.98 -1.30 -6.61
CA VAL A 199 3.23 -1.35 -5.16
C VAL A 199 2.40 -2.48 -4.55
N ASP A 200 1.10 -2.53 -4.84
CA ASP A 200 0.26 -3.63 -4.38
C ASP A 200 0.71 -5.00 -4.88
N GLY A 201 1.19 -5.09 -6.13
CA GLY A 201 1.75 -6.31 -6.71
C GLY A 201 2.99 -6.82 -5.97
N LEU A 202 3.84 -5.94 -5.44
CA LEU A 202 4.96 -6.33 -4.59
C LEU A 202 4.48 -6.94 -3.27
N PHE A 203 3.52 -6.30 -2.60
CA PHE A 203 2.87 -6.82 -1.39
C PHE A 203 2.25 -8.20 -1.64
N ALA A 204 1.52 -8.36 -2.74
CA ALA A 204 0.96 -9.64 -3.14
C ALA A 204 2.06 -10.71 -3.35
N GLY A 205 3.16 -10.35 -3.99
CA GLY A 205 4.29 -11.25 -4.25
C GLY A 205 5.11 -11.66 -3.01
N VAL A 206 5.00 -10.92 -1.90
CA VAL A 206 5.62 -11.29 -0.60
C VAL A 206 4.62 -11.98 0.35
N GLY A 207 3.41 -12.26 -0.11
CA GLY A 207 2.46 -13.15 0.58
C GLY A 207 1.16 -12.49 1.02
N ARG A 208 1.03 -11.16 0.97
CA ARG A 208 -0.25 -10.50 1.28
C ARG A 208 -0.43 -9.17 0.58
N PRO A 209 -1.47 -9.00 -0.27
CA PRO A 209 -1.71 -7.76 -1.00
C PRO A 209 -2.03 -6.60 -0.04
N LEU A 210 -1.67 -5.39 -0.45
CA LEU A 210 -1.96 -4.16 0.29
C LEU A 210 -3.46 -3.81 0.19
N VAL A 211 -4.03 -3.96 -1.00
CA VAL A 211 -5.48 -3.92 -1.21
C VAL A 211 -6.09 -5.16 -0.54
N PRO A 212 -7.04 -4.99 0.40
CA PRO A 212 -7.61 -6.10 1.14
C PRO A 212 -8.41 -7.04 0.23
N THR A 213 -8.37 -8.32 0.59
CA THR A 213 -9.27 -9.34 0.04
C THR A 213 -10.52 -9.47 0.93
N ALA A 214 -11.43 -10.38 0.57
CA ALA A 214 -12.65 -10.64 1.35
C ALA A 214 -12.36 -11.07 2.80
N GLU A 215 -11.33 -11.88 3.01
CA GLU A 215 -10.94 -12.38 4.32
C GLU A 215 -10.27 -11.30 5.19
N ASP A 216 -9.76 -10.25 4.54
CA ASP A 216 -9.12 -9.13 5.20
C ASP A 216 -10.11 -8.09 5.75
N VAL A 217 -11.42 -8.22 5.47
CA VAL A 217 -12.42 -7.22 5.88
C VAL A 217 -13.54 -7.87 6.68
N LYS A 218 -13.59 -7.57 7.98
CA LYS A 218 -14.70 -7.93 8.87
C LYS A 218 -15.75 -6.83 8.88
N VAL A 219 -16.96 -7.19 8.49
CA VAL A 219 -18.10 -6.26 8.41
C VAL A 219 -18.98 -6.43 9.64
N SER A 220 -19.39 -5.32 10.25
CA SER A 220 -20.42 -5.29 11.30
C SER A 220 -21.43 -4.19 11.01
N CYS A 221 -22.73 -4.52 11.12
CA CYS A 221 -23.79 -3.56 10.93
C CYS A 221 -25.02 -3.88 11.79
N THR A 222 -25.60 -2.86 12.39
CA THR A 222 -26.82 -2.95 13.23
C THR A 222 -28.12 -3.18 12.45
N CYS A 223 -28.06 -3.35 11.12
CA CYS A 223 -29.26 -3.54 10.29
C CYS A 223 -29.86 -4.96 10.32
N GLY A 224 -29.18 -5.92 10.95
CA GLY A 224 -29.65 -7.29 11.08
C GLY A 224 -29.54 -8.13 9.79
N HIS A 225 -28.75 -7.67 8.81
CA HIS A 225 -28.50 -8.41 7.59
C HIS A 225 -27.58 -9.61 7.84
N SER A 226 -27.97 -10.79 7.34
CA SER A 226 -27.32 -12.07 7.66
C SER A 226 -26.05 -12.36 6.86
N ALA A 227 -25.89 -11.80 5.66
CA ALA A 227 -24.74 -12.06 4.78
C ALA A 227 -23.51 -11.16 5.05
N GLY A 228 -23.58 -10.29 6.07
CA GLY A 228 -22.51 -9.35 6.44
C GLY A 228 -22.42 -8.11 5.55
N TRP A 229 -22.35 -8.28 4.22
CA TRP A 229 -22.24 -7.19 3.24
C TRP A 229 -23.59 -6.59 2.85
N CYS A 230 -24.15 -5.79 3.75
CA CYS A 230 -25.36 -5.01 3.47
C CYS A 230 -25.06 -3.70 2.72
N LYS A 231 -26.09 -3.05 2.17
CA LYS A 231 -25.97 -1.71 1.57
C LYS A 231 -25.26 -0.66 2.42
N HIS A 232 -25.38 -0.70 3.75
CA HIS A 232 -24.69 0.24 4.64
C HIS A 232 -23.17 -0.03 4.66
N ALA A 233 -22.76 -1.31 4.61
CA ALA A 233 -21.36 -1.69 4.49
C ALA A 233 -20.80 -1.29 3.12
N CYS A 234 -21.56 -1.49 2.04
CA CYS A 234 -21.19 -0.99 0.71
C CYS A 234 -21.06 0.54 0.69
N THR A 235 -21.98 1.25 1.36
CA THR A 235 -21.92 2.71 1.54
C THR A 235 -20.62 3.14 2.23
N LEU A 236 -20.23 2.44 3.30
CA LEU A 236 -18.99 2.70 4.02
C LEU A 236 -17.75 2.35 3.19
N MET A 237 -17.74 1.24 2.46
CA MET A 237 -16.63 0.89 1.57
C MET A 237 -16.46 1.92 0.45
N ALA A 238 -17.56 2.45 -0.10
CA ALA A 238 -17.49 3.53 -1.07
C ALA A 238 -16.87 4.81 -0.49
N MET A 239 -17.16 5.14 0.77
CA MET A 239 -16.51 6.25 1.48
C MET A 239 -15.04 5.96 1.78
N VAL A 240 -14.67 4.72 2.10
CA VAL A 240 -13.26 4.33 2.24
C VAL A 240 -12.53 4.50 0.92
N ALA A 241 -13.09 4.02 -0.19
CA ALA A 241 -12.51 4.17 -1.52
C ALA A 241 -12.33 5.65 -1.93
N ASP A 242 -13.32 6.51 -1.64
CA ASP A 242 -13.25 7.96 -1.85
C ASP A 242 -12.08 8.59 -1.07
N ARG A 243 -11.90 8.22 0.20
CA ARG A 243 -10.82 8.75 1.04
C ARG A 243 -9.45 8.21 0.67
N VAL A 244 -9.36 6.95 0.24
CA VAL A 244 -8.12 6.36 -0.27
C VAL A 244 -7.71 7.01 -1.59
N GLN A 245 -8.65 7.38 -2.45
CA GLN A 245 -8.34 8.14 -3.67
C GLN A 245 -7.71 9.51 -3.34
N GLU A 246 -8.19 10.19 -2.29
CA GLU A 246 -7.65 11.49 -1.88
C GLU A 246 -6.33 11.39 -1.10
N ARG A 247 -6.18 10.30 -0.33
CA ARG A 247 -5.04 10.06 0.56
C ARG A 247 -4.63 8.60 0.43
N ALA A 248 -3.75 8.29 -0.52
CA ALA A 248 -3.38 6.91 -0.83
C ALA A 248 -2.87 6.15 0.40
N PHE A 249 -2.02 6.78 1.22
CA PHE A 249 -1.47 6.20 2.45
C PHE A 249 -2.49 5.85 3.54
N LEU A 250 -3.74 6.30 3.43
CA LEU A 250 -4.81 5.81 4.29
C LEU A 250 -4.98 4.29 4.15
N LEU A 251 -4.70 3.72 2.97
CA LEU A 251 -4.71 2.27 2.78
C LEU A 251 -3.65 1.58 3.63
N CYS A 252 -2.44 2.15 3.75
CA CYS A 252 -1.41 1.63 4.64
C CYS A 252 -1.91 1.64 6.10
N GLU A 253 -2.54 2.73 6.53
CA GLU A 253 -3.07 2.86 7.90
C GLU A 253 -4.12 1.78 8.19
N LEU A 254 -5.03 1.56 7.24
CA LEU A 254 -6.04 0.49 7.29
C LEU A 254 -5.40 -0.90 7.33
N ARG A 255 -4.20 -1.06 6.79
CA ARG A 255 -3.42 -2.31 6.87
C ARG A 255 -2.41 -2.34 8.03
N GLY A 256 -2.47 -1.39 8.95
CA GLY A 256 -1.74 -1.42 10.22
C GLY A 256 -0.36 -0.77 10.20
N SER A 257 -0.01 0.02 9.19
CA SER A 257 1.24 0.80 9.14
C SER A 257 1.01 2.21 8.60
N THR A 258 1.92 3.15 8.83
CA THR A 258 1.80 4.50 8.24
C THR A 258 2.59 4.59 6.94
N GLY A 259 2.20 5.52 6.06
CA GLY A 259 3.00 5.82 4.87
C GLY A 259 4.42 6.28 5.20
N GLU A 260 4.58 7.04 6.28
CA GLU A 260 5.88 7.47 6.79
C GLU A 260 6.73 6.29 7.26
N ALA A 261 6.15 5.33 7.98
CA ALA A 261 6.84 4.13 8.41
C ALA A 261 7.33 3.30 7.21
N LEU A 262 6.49 3.18 6.17
CA LEU A 262 6.89 2.51 4.92
C LEU A 262 8.06 3.24 4.24
N LEU A 263 7.98 4.56 4.09
CA LEU A 263 9.04 5.35 3.47
C LEU A 263 10.35 5.33 4.27
N ASN A 264 10.28 5.24 5.59
CA ASN A 264 11.46 5.12 6.44
C ASN A 264 12.10 3.74 6.29
N GLN A 265 11.29 2.66 6.29
CA GLN A 265 11.80 1.32 6.04
C GLN A 265 12.50 1.20 4.67
N ILE A 266 11.94 1.81 3.61
CA ILE A 266 12.59 1.80 2.29
C ILE A 266 13.96 2.49 2.34
N ARG A 267 14.08 3.62 3.06
CA ARG A 267 15.36 4.34 3.22
C ARG A 267 16.39 3.53 4.00
N GLU A 268 15.98 2.95 5.13
CA GLU A 268 16.85 2.11 5.96
C GLU A 268 17.41 0.90 5.19
N GLN A 269 16.62 0.31 4.27
CA GLN A 269 17.08 -0.79 3.42
C GLN A 269 18.02 -0.32 2.30
N GLY A 270 17.80 0.88 1.75
CA GLY A 270 18.69 1.48 0.74
C GLY A 270 20.07 1.85 1.28
N ASP A 271 20.17 2.22 2.56
CA ASP A 271 21.45 2.54 3.22
C ASP A 271 22.19 1.27 3.71
N ALA A 272 21.47 0.16 3.91
CA ALA A 272 22.02 -1.09 4.45
C ALA A 272 22.47 -2.09 3.36
N GLU A 273 21.94 -1.99 2.14
CA GLU A 273 22.47 -2.72 0.99
C GLU A 273 23.62 -1.93 0.35
N GLU A 274 24.86 -2.30 0.70
CA GLU A 274 26.01 -2.14 -0.21
C GLU A 274 25.55 -2.52 -1.62
N PRO A 275 25.85 -1.70 -2.64
CA PRO A 275 25.15 -1.70 -3.92
C PRO A 275 25.21 -3.09 -4.57
N SER A 276 24.07 -3.80 -4.53
CA SER A 276 23.88 -5.03 -5.25
C SER A 276 24.06 -4.75 -6.74
N ALA A 277 25.00 -5.48 -7.35
CA ALA A 277 25.57 -5.25 -8.66
C ALA A 277 24.56 -5.40 -9.82
N ILE A 278 23.69 -4.41 -9.97
CA ILE A 278 23.21 -3.95 -11.27
C ILE A 278 23.66 -2.49 -11.33
N PRO A 279 24.74 -2.16 -12.08
CA PRO A 279 25.13 -0.78 -12.26
C PRO A 279 24.08 -0.17 -13.20
N THR A 280 22.99 0.34 -12.63
CA THR A 280 22.44 1.56 -13.15
C THR A 280 23.37 2.63 -12.59
N PRO A 281 24.33 3.16 -13.37
CA PRO A 281 25.14 4.26 -12.89
C PRO A 281 24.18 5.43 -12.69
N VAL A 282 23.68 5.56 -11.46
CA VAL A 282 23.37 6.86 -10.91
C VAL A 282 24.70 7.58 -11.02
N TYR A 283 24.78 8.51 -11.98
CA TYR A 283 25.80 9.53 -11.91
C TYR A 283 25.55 10.25 -10.59
N GLU A 284 26.20 9.77 -9.53
CA GLU A 284 26.47 10.60 -8.38
C GLU A 284 27.40 11.66 -8.92
N ALA A 285 26.88 12.88 -9.07
CA ALA A 285 27.76 14.01 -9.21
C ALA A 285 28.70 13.94 -8.01
N HIS A 286 29.96 13.57 -8.24
CA HIS A 286 30.99 13.64 -7.24
C HIS A 286 31.16 15.12 -6.93
N VAL A 287 30.33 15.61 -6.02
CA VAL A 287 30.60 16.82 -5.28
C VAL A 287 31.44 16.30 -4.13
N PRO A 288 32.77 16.50 -4.14
CA PRO A 288 33.57 16.22 -2.94
C PRO A 288 32.83 16.87 -1.78
N GLU A 289 32.73 16.21 -0.62
CA GLU A 289 32.17 16.82 0.59
C GLU A 289 32.82 18.19 0.76
N ALA A 290 32.14 19.23 0.30
CA ALA A 290 32.61 20.58 0.47
C ALA A 290 32.60 20.73 1.99
N PRO A 291 33.74 20.97 2.65
CA PRO A 291 33.70 21.27 4.06
C PRO A 291 32.66 22.37 4.23
N SER A 292 31.72 22.17 5.16
CA SER A 292 30.75 23.18 5.58
C SER A 292 31.47 24.30 6.32
N ALA A 293 32.54 24.82 5.72
CA ALA A 293 33.16 26.06 6.06
C ALA A 293 32.15 27.12 5.63
N ARG A 294 31.41 27.65 6.60
CA ARG A 294 30.85 28.99 6.45
C ARG A 294 32.00 29.88 5.98
N GLY A 295 32.02 30.22 4.70
CA GLY A 295 33.00 31.15 4.16
C GLY A 295 32.98 32.46 4.94
N LEU A 296 34.07 33.21 4.88
CA LEU A 296 34.10 34.57 5.44
C LEU A 296 32.96 35.40 4.81
N PRO A 297 32.35 36.34 5.56
CA PRO A 297 31.33 37.23 5.01
C PRO A 297 31.82 37.95 3.75
N LEU A 298 30.96 38.08 2.73
CA LEU A 298 31.32 38.69 1.43
C LEU A 298 32.01 40.06 1.58
N ALA A 299 31.58 40.86 2.55
CA ALA A 299 32.15 42.18 2.83
C ALA A 299 33.65 42.14 3.17
N GLU A 300 34.15 41.04 3.72
CA GLU A 300 35.57 40.81 4.08
C GLU A 300 36.39 40.20 2.92
N CYS A 301 35.76 39.98 1.76
CA CYS A 301 36.38 39.31 0.61
C CYS A 301 36.25 40.12 -0.69
N LEU A 302 35.70 41.34 -0.67
CA LEU A 302 35.46 42.14 -1.88
C LEU A 302 36.74 42.46 -2.67
N ASP A 303 37.87 42.60 -1.98
CA ASP A 303 39.20 42.87 -2.52
C ASP A 303 39.76 41.72 -3.38
N ARG A 304 39.36 40.48 -3.06
CA ARG A 304 39.83 39.24 -3.70
C ARG A 304 38.71 38.42 -4.35
N PHE A 305 37.49 38.94 -4.42
CA PHE A 305 36.30 38.21 -4.87
C PHE A 305 36.44 37.65 -6.29
N TRP A 306 37.12 38.38 -7.18
CA TRP A 306 37.36 37.98 -8.57
C TRP A 306 38.68 37.23 -8.77
N GLN A 307 39.41 36.91 -7.70
CA GLN A 307 40.67 36.20 -7.77
C GLN A 307 40.45 34.72 -7.43
N ALA A 308 40.98 33.83 -8.27
CA ALA A 308 41.05 32.43 -7.95
C ALA A 308 41.97 32.23 -6.74
N GLY A 309 41.43 31.69 -5.64
CA GLY A 309 42.21 31.31 -4.48
C GLY A 309 42.94 29.98 -4.68
N PRO A 310 43.85 29.60 -3.77
CA PRO A 310 44.56 28.31 -3.81
C PRO A 310 43.64 27.09 -3.70
N GLY A 311 42.36 27.29 -3.33
CA GLY A 311 41.34 26.24 -3.41
C GLY A 311 40.91 25.89 -4.83
N LEU A 312 41.25 26.70 -5.84
CA LEU A 312 40.98 26.36 -7.25
C LEU A 312 41.79 25.13 -7.68
N ASP A 313 43.04 25.03 -7.23
CA ASP A 313 43.92 23.88 -7.51
C ASP A 313 43.45 22.61 -6.80
N ALA A 314 42.58 22.74 -5.80
CA ALA A 314 41.97 21.63 -5.08
C ALA A 314 40.63 21.18 -5.70
N ILE A 315 40.14 21.83 -6.77
CA ILE A 315 38.96 21.35 -7.50
C ILE A 315 39.41 20.17 -8.36
N PRO A 316 38.94 18.95 -8.07
CA PRO A 316 39.25 17.82 -8.94
C PRO A 316 38.59 18.06 -10.30
N THR A 317 39.41 18.17 -11.35
CA THR A 317 38.98 18.16 -12.75
C THR A 317 39.49 16.90 -13.46
N PRO A 318 39.18 15.68 -12.97
CA PRO A 318 39.62 14.48 -13.64
C PRO A 318 38.92 14.38 -15.00
N ILE A 319 39.70 14.49 -16.07
CA ILE A 319 39.27 14.15 -17.42
C ILE A 319 39.64 12.68 -17.60
N GLU A 320 38.78 11.81 -17.07
CA GLU A 320 38.94 10.36 -17.13
C GLU A 320 37.72 9.72 -17.79
N PRO A 321 37.88 8.58 -18.48
CA PRO A 321 36.75 7.88 -19.06
C PRO A 321 35.79 7.42 -17.96
N PRO A 322 34.47 7.60 -18.14
CA PRO A 322 33.49 7.18 -17.15
C PRO A 322 33.53 5.65 -16.97
N ALA A 323 33.39 5.19 -15.72
CA ALA A 323 33.40 3.76 -15.38
C ALA A 323 32.31 2.92 -16.08
N ALA A 324 31.25 3.57 -16.56
CA ALA A 324 30.19 2.95 -17.33
C ALA A 324 30.02 3.65 -18.67
N SER A 325 29.75 2.87 -19.72
CA SER A 325 29.47 3.42 -21.05
C SER A 325 28.12 4.16 -21.09
N HIS A 326 28.17 5.39 -21.59
CA HIS A 326 27.02 6.25 -21.91
C HIS A 326 25.91 6.31 -20.84
N PRO A 327 26.23 6.61 -19.57
CA PRO A 327 25.29 6.50 -18.44
C PRO A 327 24.06 7.40 -18.62
N LEU A 328 24.25 8.61 -19.14
CA LEU A 328 23.18 9.57 -19.43
C LEU A 328 22.24 9.08 -20.55
N LEU A 329 22.80 8.45 -21.59
CA LEU A 329 21.99 7.93 -22.71
C LEU A 329 21.17 6.71 -22.27
N ARG A 330 21.72 5.85 -21.41
CA ARG A 330 20.99 4.69 -20.87
C ARG A 330 19.81 5.11 -20.00
N ARG A 331 19.91 6.24 -19.29
CA ARG A 331 18.83 6.82 -18.47
C ARG A 331 17.68 7.38 -19.30
N LEU A 332 17.97 7.88 -20.51
CA LEU A 332 16.95 8.43 -21.42
C LEU A 332 16.05 7.36 -22.03
N GLY A 333 16.48 6.09 -22.04
CA GLY A 333 15.71 4.99 -22.62
C GLY A 333 15.59 5.10 -24.16
N PRO A 334 14.75 4.27 -24.80
CA PRO A 334 14.62 4.27 -26.25
C PRO A 334 14.02 5.58 -26.78
N SER A 335 14.51 6.03 -27.94
CA SER A 335 14.01 7.24 -28.60
C SER A 335 12.50 7.15 -28.89
N PRO A 336 11.71 8.21 -28.63
CA PRO A 336 10.27 8.22 -28.89
C PRO A 336 9.90 8.29 -30.38
N PHE A 337 10.88 8.53 -31.27
CA PHE A 337 10.64 8.72 -32.69
C PHE A 337 10.73 7.41 -33.46
N LYS A 338 9.57 6.86 -33.86
CA LYS A 338 9.45 5.55 -34.51
C LYS A 338 9.82 5.53 -36.01
N GLU A 339 9.81 6.69 -36.67
CA GLU A 339 9.95 6.80 -38.13
C GLU A 339 11.32 7.36 -38.58
N TRP A 340 12.28 7.52 -37.67
CA TRP A 340 13.58 8.07 -38.03
C TRP A 340 14.46 7.03 -38.72
N ARG A 341 15.25 7.50 -39.70
CA ARG A 341 16.16 6.67 -40.51
C ARG A 341 17.28 5.97 -39.75
N PHE A 342 17.54 6.35 -38.49
CA PHE A 342 18.57 5.74 -37.64
C PHE A 342 18.23 5.88 -36.14
N PRO A 343 18.74 4.99 -35.27
CA PRO A 343 18.52 5.08 -33.82
C PRO A 343 19.27 6.29 -33.22
N LEU A 344 18.54 7.28 -32.71
CA LEU A 344 19.11 8.52 -32.16
C LEU A 344 20.10 8.26 -31.02
N LEU A 345 19.81 7.29 -30.13
CA LEU A 345 20.73 6.93 -29.05
C LEU A 345 22.05 6.38 -29.57
N GLY A 346 22.02 5.61 -30.67
CA GLY A 346 23.23 5.07 -31.28
C GLY A 346 24.12 6.18 -31.84
N LEU A 347 23.52 7.16 -32.53
CA LEU A 347 24.26 8.32 -33.03
C LEU A 347 24.87 9.13 -31.88
N LEU A 348 24.08 9.42 -30.84
CA LEU A 348 24.57 10.16 -29.68
C LEU A 348 25.71 9.40 -28.98
N ALA A 349 25.60 8.08 -28.83
CA ALA A 349 26.67 7.27 -28.23
C ALA A 349 27.99 7.47 -29.00
N THR A 350 27.95 7.38 -30.34
CA THR A 350 29.13 7.64 -31.18
C THR A 350 29.66 9.07 -31.02
N CYS A 351 28.78 10.09 -30.92
CA CYS A 351 29.23 11.46 -30.67
C CYS A 351 29.93 11.59 -29.31
N TYR A 352 29.40 10.95 -28.26
CA TYR A 352 30.02 10.96 -26.94
C TYR A 352 31.39 10.25 -26.95
N ASP A 353 31.51 9.13 -27.67
CA ASP A 353 32.78 8.41 -27.80
C ASP A 353 33.84 9.26 -28.50
N VAL A 354 33.50 9.85 -29.65
CA VAL A 354 34.43 10.71 -30.42
C VAL A 354 34.87 11.93 -29.62
N ILE A 355 33.93 12.57 -28.90
CA ILE A 355 34.26 13.73 -28.05
C ILE A 355 35.15 13.29 -26.88
N GLY A 356 34.80 12.17 -26.23
CA GLY A 356 35.57 11.62 -25.10
C GLY A 356 37.00 11.30 -25.49
N GLU A 357 37.20 10.53 -26.56
CA GLU A 357 38.51 10.21 -27.13
C GLU A 357 39.30 11.49 -27.45
N SER A 358 38.68 12.44 -28.16
CA SER A 358 39.36 13.69 -28.52
C SER A 358 39.73 14.58 -27.33
N THR A 359 39.04 14.43 -26.19
CA THR A 359 39.33 15.21 -24.98
C THR A 359 40.47 14.56 -24.21
N LEU A 360 40.49 13.22 -24.13
CA LEU A 360 41.59 12.46 -23.52
C LEU A 360 42.91 12.65 -24.29
N ASP A 361 42.87 12.59 -25.62
CA ASP A 361 44.06 12.82 -26.48
C ASP A 361 44.69 14.22 -26.31
N ARG A 362 43.91 15.20 -25.82
CA ARG A 362 44.37 16.59 -25.62
C ARG A 362 44.90 16.85 -24.21
N ASP A 363 44.56 15.96 -23.27
CA ASP A 363 44.97 16.03 -21.87
C ASP A 363 46.20 15.17 -21.58
N GLU A 364 46.60 14.30 -22.52
CA GLU A 364 47.90 13.63 -22.46
C GLU A 364 49.02 14.70 -22.55
N PRO A 365 49.90 14.80 -21.54
CA PRO A 365 51.04 15.71 -21.61
C PRO A 365 51.94 15.26 -22.76
N GLU A 366 52.28 16.17 -23.68
CA GLU A 366 53.31 15.92 -24.68
C GLU A 366 54.58 15.48 -23.95
N ASP A 367 54.93 14.19 -24.05
CA ASP A 367 56.15 13.63 -23.48
C ASP A 367 57.32 14.51 -23.93
N GLU A 368 57.95 15.14 -22.95
CA GLU A 368 59.09 16.03 -23.10
C GLU A 368 60.20 15.23 -23.76
N ALA A 369 60.33 15.37 -25.08
CA ALA A 369 61.34 14.70 -25.88
C ALA A 369 62.72 15.15 -25.42
N ASP A 370 63.34 14.33 -24.58
CA ASP A 370 64.67 14.48 -24.01
C ASP A 370 65.72 14.72 -25.13
N PRO A 371 66.27 15.93 -25.28
CA PRO A 371 67.30 16.20 -26.27
C PRO A 371 68.64 16.27 -25.55
N GLU A 372 69.33 15.14 -25.40
CA GLU A 372 70.81 15.04 -25.48
C GLU A 372 71.32 13.68 -24.99
N SER A 373 71.59 12.77 -25.93
CA SER A 373 72.71 11.83 -25.82
C SER A 373 73.22 11.46 -27.21
N GLY A 374 73.75 12.47 -27.91
CA GLY A 374 74.51 12.33 -29.15
C GLY A 374 75.94 12.83 -28.95
N GLU A 375 76.84 11.89 -28.71
CA GLU A 375 78.28 11.84 -29.09
C GLU A 375 79.10 13.15 -29.19
N ALA A 376 80.12 13.29 -28.33
CA ALA A 376 81.55 13.32 -28.71
C ALA A 376 82.48 13.44 -27.48
#